data_AF-A0A378UVB7-F1
#
_entry.id   AF-A0A378UVB7-F1
#
_cell.length_a   1.000
_cell.length_b   1.000
_cell.length_c   1.000
_cell.angle_alpha   90.00
_cell.angle_beta   90.00
_cell.angle_gamma   90.00
#
_symmetry.space_group_name_H-M   'P 1'
#
loop_
_entity.id
_entity.type
_entity.pdbx_description
1 polymer ?
#
loop_
_entity_poly.entity_id
_entity_poly.type
_entity_poly.pdbx_seq_one_letter_code
_entity_poly.pdbx_strand_id
1 'polypeptide(L)'
;MAQLLKVQNFNVSGDGFGAGENQSFERPFGHAEPGEMFAWAGATASWPNRTEPGGSRGLDDYLTRDFHHNIGAEIMGRNKFSPYRGPWEDHADWQGWWGEEPPFHTPVFVLTHYERPSLRLSDTTFHFVDADPATVLEQAGPPRRARTCGWVGERAPFGNFSTPT
;
A
#
# COMPACT_ATOMS: atom_id res chain seq x y z
N MET A 1 1.09 -22.04 13.98
CA MET A 1 1.04 -20.62 14.40
C MET A 1 0.05 -19.93 13.50
N ALA A 2 -0.80 -19.05 14.04
CA ALA A 2 -1.84 -18.38 13.27
C ALA A 2 -1.23 -17.36 12.29
N GLN A 3 -1.74 -17.34 11.05
CA GLN A 3 -1.52 -16.26 10.11
C GLN A 3 -2.07 -14.98 10.73
N LEU A 4 -1.27 -13.92 10.78
CA LEU A 4 -1.67 -12.63 11.34
C LEU A 4 -1.79 -11.63 10.19
N LEU A 5 -3.00 -11.14 9.98
CA LEU A 5 -3.32 -10.03 9.09
C LEU A 5 -3.32 -8.72 9.90
N LYS A 6 -2.60 -7.69 9.44
CA LYS A 6 -2.68 -6.36 10.06
C LYS A 6 -2.73 -5.24 9.04
N VAL A 7 -3.48 -4.19 9.37
CA VAL A 7 -3.33 -2.86 8.76
C VAL A 7 -2.37 -2.06 9.63
N GLN A 8 -1.35 -1.45 9.01
CA GLN A 8 -0.34 -0.67 9.71
C GLN A 8 -0.02 0.60 8.94
N ASN A 9 0.20 1.70 9.66
CA ASN A 9 0.56 3.01 9.12
C ASN A 9 -0.41 3.48 8.02
N PHE A 10 -1.71 3.36 8.30
CA PHE A 10 -2.79 3.80 7.42
C PHE A 10 -3.33 5.16 7.87
N ASN A 11 -3.49 6.08 6.92
CA ASN A 11 -4.03 7.41 7.17
C ASN A 11 -5.51 7.46 6.79
N VAL A 12 -6.29 8.14 7.62
CA VAL A 12 -7.70 8.44 7.36
C VAL A 12 -7.92 9.90 7.73
N SER A 13 -8.56 10.67 6.86
CA SER A 13 -8.95 12.04 7.13
C SER A 13 -10.04 12.12 8.21
N GLY A 14 -10.28 13.32 8.75
CA GLY A 14 -11.33 13.53 9.76
C GLY A 14 -12.75 13.24 9.25
N ASP A 15 -12.97 13.32 7.95
CA ASP A 15 -14.21 13.01 7.24
C ASP A 15 -14.22 11.60 6.60
N GLY A 16 -13.19 10.78 6.84
CA GLY A 16 -13.26 9.33 6.65
C GLY A 16 -12.71 8.78 5.33
N PHE A 17 -11.81 9.49 4.63
CA PHE A 17 -11.17 9.00 3.40
C PHE A 17 -9.68 8.69 3.59
N GLY A 18 -9.20 7.64 2.91
CA GLY A 18 -7.77 7.29 2.83
C GLY A 18 -7.06 7.84 1.60
N ALA A 19 -7.84 8.29 0.61
CA ALA A 19 -7.42 9.08 -0.55
C ALA A 19 -8.64 9.82 -1.08
N GLY A 20 -8.43 10.99 -1.68
CA GLY A 20 -9.49 11.79 -2.28
C GLY A 20 -9.94 11.23 -3.63
N GLU A 21 -11.10 11.70 -4.07
CA GLU A 21 -11.65 11.43 -5.39
C GLU A 21 -10.78 12.04 -6.50
N ASN A 22 -10.92 11.53 -7.73
CA ASN A 22 -10.23 12.02 -8.92
C ASN A 22 -8.70 11.91 -8.86
N GLN A 23 -8.17 10.79 -8.36
CA GLN A 23 -6.73 10.52 -8.42
C GLN A 23 -6.23 10.51 -9.87
N SER A 24 -5.12 11.18 -10.13
CA SER A 24 -4.44 11.24 -11.44
C SER A 24 -2.94 11.01 -11.28
N PHE A 25 -2.21 11.05 -12.40
CA PHE A 25 -0.75 11.00 -12.36
C PHE A 25 -0.16 12.20 -11.58
N GLU A 26 -0.71 13.39 -11.80
CA GLU A 26 -0.29 14.64 -11.15
C GLU A 26 -0.80 14.76 -9.72
N ARG A 27 -1.96 14.16 -9.42
CA ARG A 27 -2.58 14.14 -8.10
C ARG A 27 -2.84 12.70 -7.64
N PRO A 28 -1.82 11.98 -7.14
CA PRO A 28 -1.97 10.56 -6.77
C PRO A 28 -3.00 10.31 -5.66
N PHE A 29 -3.26 11.32 -4.80
CA PHE A 29 -4.25 11.28 -3.74
C PHE A 29 -5.55 12.01 -4.09
N GLY A 30 -5.73 12.41 -5.35
CA GLY A 30 -6.92 13.14 -5.80
C GLY A 30 -7.00 14.53 -5.19
N HIS A 31 -8.17 14.89 -4.66
CA HIS A 31 -8.35 16.17 -3.94
C HIS A 31 -7.74 16.17 -2.52
N ALA A 32 -7.33 15.01 -1.99
CA ALA A 32 -6.74 14.94 -0.66
C ALA A 32 -5.31 15.47 -0.67
N GLU A 33 -4.94 16.22 0.37
CA GLU A 33 -3.62 16.81 0.50
C GLU A 33 -2.67 15.82 1.22
N PRO A 34 -1.75 15.14 0.49
CA PRO A 34 -0.89 14.11 1.08
C PRO A 34 0.06 14.70 2.12
N GLY A 35 0.46 15.97 1.98
CA GLY A 35 1.30 16.64 2.96
C GLY A 35 0.65 16.68 4.35
N GLU A 36 -0.65 16.90 4.41
CA GLU A 36 -1.41 16.89 5.68
C GLU A 36 -1.61 15.47 6.18
N MET A 37 -2.00 14.53 5.30
CA MET A 37 -2.25 13.14 5.68
C MET A 37 -1.00 12.43 6.22
N PHE A 38 0.19 12.74 5.67
CA PHE A 38 1.45 12.09 6.04
C PHE A 38 2.35 12.96 6.93
N ALA A 39 1.88 14.12 7.40
CA ALA A 39 2.67 15.06 8.20
C ALA A 39 3.34 14.41 9.41
N TRP A 40 2.61 13.54 10.12
CA TRP A 40 3.10 12.83 11.31
C TRP A 40 4.31 11.94 10.98
N ALA A 41 4.29 11.21 9.86
CA ALA A 41 5.35 10.30 9.46
C ALA A 41 6.51 11.04 8.78
N GLY A 42 6.20 12.01 7.91
CA GLY A 42 7.20 12.81 7.19
C GLY A 42 8.09 13.65 8.09
N ALA A 43 7.60 14.04 9.27
CA ALA A 43 8.38 14.75 10.29
C ALA A 43 9.44 13.87 11.00
N THR A 44 9.32 12.54 10.89
CA THR A 44 10.18 11.59 11.60
C THR A 44 11.53 11.42 10.92
N ALA A 45 12.53 10.96 11.68
CA ALA A 45 13.86 10.68 11.16
C ALA A 45 13.94 9.36 10.38
N SER A 46 12.96 8.46 10.54
CA SER A 46 12.89 7.17 9.85
C SER A 46 11.95 7.12 8.64
N TRP A 47 11.44 8.27 8.17
CA TRP A 47 10.62 8.31 6.95
C TRP A 47 11.38 7.76 5.73
N PRO A 48 10.86 6.73 5.02
CA PRO A 48 11.59 6.06 3.94
C PRO A 48 12.07 6.99 2.81
N ASN A 49 11.31 8.06 2.52
CA ASN A 49 11.65 8.99 1.45
C ASN A 49 12.34 10.27 1.95
N ARG A 50 12.86 10.29 3.18
CA ARG A 50 13.58 11.47 3.72
C ARG A 50 15.00 11.52 3.16
N THR A 51 15.33 12.62 2.51
CA THR A 51 16.67 12.87 1.94
C THR A 51 17.54 13.77 2.82
N GLU A 52 16.92 14.59 3.68
CA GLU A 52 17.62 15.53 4.55
C GLU A 52 17.95 14.93 5.93
N PRO A 53 19.08 15.29 6.56
CA PRO A 53 19.36 14.91 7.95
C PRO A 53 18.31 15.46 8.92
N GLY A 54 18.21 14.86 10.11
CA GLY A 54 17.29 15.29 11.18
C GLY A 54 15.99 14.50 11.24
N GLY A 55 14.94 15.12 11.76
CA GLY A 55 13.64 14.49 12.03
C GLY A 55 13.44 14.13 13.51
N SER A 56 12.19 13.98 13.92
CA SER A 56 11.86 13.62 15.30
C SER A 56 12.17 12.14 15.60
N ARG A 57 12.47 11.85 16.86
CA ARG A 57 12.75 10.49 17.39
C ARG A 57 11.78 10.13 18.52
N GLY A 58 10.49 10.11 18.20
CA GLY A 58 9.40 9.86 19.15
C GLY A 58 8.58 8.60 18.82
N LEU A 59 7.34 8.56 19.31
CA LEU A 59 6.40 7.47 19.00
C LEU A 59 6.12 7.36 17.50
N ASP A 60 5.96 8.49 16.81
CA ASP A 60 5.73 8.51 15.37
C ASP A 60 6.92 7.90 14.59
N ASP A 61 8.15 8.15 15.05
CA ASP A 61 9.37 7.57 14.48
C ASP A 61 9.43 6.06 14.77
N TYR A 62 8.99 5.63 15.96
CA TYR A 62 8.84 4.22 16.29
C TYR A 62 7.85 3.51 15.37
N LEU A 63 6.70 4.12 15.09
CA LEU A 63 5.69 3.54 14.19
C LEU A 63 6.17 3.55 12.73
N THR A 64 6.86 4.60 12.32
CA THR A 64 7.43 4.74 10.98
C THR A 64 8.52 3.69 10.73
N ARG A 65 9.48 3.52 11.65
CA ARG A 65 10.55 2.51 11.50
C ARG A 65 10.05 1.07 11.59
N ASP A 66 8.97 0.82 12.33
CA ASP A 66 8.35 -0.51 12.42
C ASP A 66 7.64 -0.91 11.12
N PHE A 67 7.60 -0.01 10.12
CA PHE A 67 7.00 -0.26 8.81
C PHE A 67 7.59 -1.48 8.08
N HIS A 68 8.81 -1.96 8.33
CA HIS A 68 9.27 -3.22 7.70
C HIS A 68 9.26 -4.41 8.66
N HIS A 69 9.00 -4.17 9.94
CA HIS A 69 9.27 -5.15 10.97
C HIS A 69 8.18 -6.24 11.01
N ASN A 70 8.63 -7.48 10.84
CA ASN A 70 7.79 -8.68 10.74
C ASN A 70 6.70 -8.54 9.67
N ILE A 71 7.03 -8.02 8.49
CA ILE A 71 6.14 -8.06 7.32
C ILE A 71 6.72 -9.04 6.32
N GLY A 72 5.95 -10.04 5.92
CA GLY A 72 6.39 -10.99 4.90
C GLY A 72 5.74 -10.81 3.52
N ALA A 73 4.65 -10.05 3.44
CA ALA A 73 3.98 -9.71 2.19
C ALA A 73 3.10 -8.47 2.41
N GLU A 74 2.90 -7.71 1.34
CA GLU A 74 1.96 -6.59 1.29
C GLU A 74 0.85 -6.86 0.28
N ILE A 75 -0.39 -6.55 0.66
CA ILE A 75 -1.55 -6.55 -0.25
C ILE A 75 -2.03 -5.10 -0.41
N MET A 76 -2.19 -4.65 -1.65
CA MET A 76 -2.64 -3.29 -1.98
C MET A 76 -3.63 -3.27 -3.15
N GLY A 77 -4.45 -2.22 -3.21
CA GLY A 77 -5.31 -1.96 -4.36
C GLY A 77 -4.54 -1.37 -5.55
N ARG A 78 -5.05 -1.59 -6.76
CA ARG A 78 -4.50 -1.02 -7.99
C ARG A 78 -4.24 0.47 -7.93
N ASN A 79 -5.15 1.27 -7.37
CA ASN A 79 -5.00 2.74 -7.38
C ASN A 79 -3.88 3.21 -6.43
N LYS A 80 -3.39 2.36 -5.52
CA LYS A 80 -2.14 2.61 -4.79
C LYS A 80 -0.92 2.47 -5.70
N PHE A 81 -0.95 1.46 -6.56
CA PHE A 81 0.16 1.10 -7.45
C PHE A 81 0.23 1.99 -8.70
N SER A 82 -0.91 2.41 -9.25
CA SER A 82 -0.97 3.14 -10.52
C SER A 82 -2.04 4.23 -10.53
N PRO A 83 -1.76 5.38 -11.18
CA PRO A 83 -2.78 6.40 -11.42
C PRO A 83 -3.73 6.02 -12.56
N TYR A 84 -3.40 5.02 -13.39
CA TYR A 84 -4.15 4.70 -14.59
C TYR A 84 -5.34 3.77 -14.33
N ARG A 85 -6.45 4.04 -15.01
CA ARG A 85 -7.71 3.27 -14.95
C ARG A 85 -7.87 2.43 -16.21
N GLY A 86 -8.51 1.27 -16.09
CA GLY A 86 -8.77 0.39 -17.24
C GLY A 86 -7.65 -0.61 -17.55
N PRO A 87 -7.64 -1.20 -18.76
CA PRO A 87 -6.57 -2.10 -19.21
C PRO A 87 -5.17 -1.45 -19.19
N TRP A 88 -4.13 -2.26 -19.20
CA TRP A 88 -2.74 -1.78 -19.19
C TRP A 88 -2.19 -1.37 -20.56
N GLU A 89 -2.94 -1.53 -21.65
CA GLU A 89 -2.45 -1.43 -23.03
C GLU A 89 -1.74 -0.09 -23.32
N ASP A 90 -2.34 1.02 -22.88
CA ASP A 90 -1.78 2.37 -23.08
C ASP A 90 -0.61 2.70 -22.14
N HIS A 91 -0.40 1.90 -21.09
CA HIS A 91 0.53 2.16 -19.98
C HIS A 91 1.24 0.87 -19.54
N ALA A 92 1.60 0.01 -20.50
CA ALA A 92 2.17 -1.31 -20.23
C ALA A 92 3.56 -1.21 -19.60
N ASP A 93 4.24 -0.09 -19.81
CA ASP A 93 5.55 0.27 -19.27
C ASP A 93 5.51 0.85 -17.85
N TRP A 94 4.33 1.11 -17.27
CA TRP A 94 4.22 1.65 -15.92
C TRP A 94 4.77 0.69 -14.85
N GLN A 95 5.76 1.15 -14.09
CA GLN A 95 6.44 0.33 -13.07
C GLN A 95 6.05 0.68 -11.63
N GLY A 96 5.35 1.78 -11.40
CA GLY A 96 4.98 2.28 -10.06
C GLY A 96 5.69 3.59 -9.71
N TRP A 97 5.38 4.12 -8.53
CA TRP A 97 5.85 5.45 -8.08
C TRP A 97 7.29 5.49 -7.55
N TRP A 98 7.86 4.32 -7.24
CA TRP A 98 9.04 4.22 -6.37
C TRP A 98 10.37 4.02 -7.11
N GLY A 99 10.38 4.14 -8.44
CA GLY A 99 11.60 3.92 -9.23
C GLY A 99 12.09 2.47 -9.15
N GLU A 100 13.41 2.28 -9.27
CA GLU A 100 14.04 0.95 -9.32
C GLU A 100 14.07 0.21 -7.98
N GLU A 101 13.97 0.93 -6.86
CA GLU A 101 14.06 0.38 -5.51
C GLU A 101 12.83 0.78 -4.65
N PRO A 102 11.74 -0.01 -4.74
CA PRO A 102 10.55 0.20 -3.91
C PRO A 102 10.82 -0.05 -2.43
N PRO A 103 10.14 0.67 -1.52
CA PRO A 103 10.37 0.55 -0.07
C PRO A 103 9.80 -0.74 0.54
N PHE A 104 9.24 -1.67 -0.23
CA PHE A 104 8.53 -2.81 0.37
C PHE A 104 9.47 -3.92 0.82
N HIS A 105 10.47 -4.26 -0.01
CA HIS A 105 11.44 -5.34 0.23
C HIS A 105 10.77 -6.70 0.54
N THR A 106 9.54 -6.89 0.04
CA THR A 106 8.70 -8.09 0.21
C THR A 106 7.87 -8.33 -1.05
N PRO A 107 7.31 -9.53 -1.27
CA PRO A 107 6.27 -9.73 -2.26
C PRO A 107 5.08 -8.79 -2.04
N VAL A 108 4.60 -8.17 -3.11
CA VAL A 108 3.46 -7.25 -3.11
C VAL A 108 2.38 -7.80 -4.03
N PHE A 109 1.16 -7.95 -3.52
CA PHE A 109 0.00 -8.36 -4.29
C PHE A 109 -0.87 -7.14 -4.59
N VAL A 110 -0.99 -6.80 -5.86
CA VAL A 110 -1.81 -5.71 -6.38
C VAL A 110 -3.14 -6.29 -6.84
N LEU A 111 -4.20 -5.98 -6.10
CA LEU A 111 -5.58 -6.35 -6.45
C LEU A 111 -6.05 -5.52 -7.64
N THR A 112 -6.39 -6.18 -8.75
CA THR A 112 -6.79 -5.54 -10.01
C THR A 112 -7.63 -6.49 -10.86
N HIS A 113 -8.65 -5.97 -11.56
CA HIS A 113 -9.40 -6.72 -12.57
C HIS A 113 -8.69 -6.83 -13.93
N TYR A 114 -7.55 -6.16 -14.07
CA TYR A 114 -6.72 -6.28 -15.26
C TYR A 114 -5.38 -6.85 -14.82
N GLU A 115 -5.20 -8.14 -15.04
CA GLU A 115 -3.97 -8.85 -14.74
C GLU A 115 -2.86 -8.45 -15.72
N ARG A 116 -1.62 -8.58 -15.29
CA ARG A 116 -0.43 -8.42 -16.13
C ARG A 116 0.71 -9.26 -15.56
N PRO A 117 1.77 -9.54 -16.34
CA PRO A 117 2.94 -10.24 -15.84
C PRO A 117 3.50 -9.60 -14.56
N SER A 118 4.01 -10.43 -13.64
CA SER A 118 4.63 -9.92 -12.42
C SER A 118 5.82 -9.03 -12.74
N LEU A 119 5.96 -7.94 -12.00
CA LEU A 119 7.03 -6.97 -12.17
C LEU A 119 7.98 -7.07 -10.99
N ARG A 120 9.28 -7.28 -11.25
CA ARG A 120 10.31 -7.29 -10.22
C ARG A 120 11.14 -6.01 -10.30
N LEU A 121 11.23 -5.30 -9.17
CA LEU A 121 12.05 -4.12 -8.98
C LEU A 121 12.91 -4.33 -7.74
N SER A 122 14.24 -4.36 -7.92
CA SER A 122 15.19 -4.76 -6.88
C SER A 122 14.82 -6.13 -6.25
N ASP A 123 14.54 -6.14 -4.95
CA ASP A 123 14.11 -7.29 -4.15
C ASP A 123 12.57 -7.38 -3.97
N THR A 124 11.83 -6.39 -4.46
CA THR A 124 10.36 -6.36 -4.43
C THR A 124 9.79 -6.99 -5.69
N THR A 125 8.80 -7.87 -5.56
CA THR A 125 8.04 -8.42 -6.69
C THR A 125 6.57 -8.07 -6.56
N PHE A 126 6.03 -7.39 -7.56
CA PHE A 126 4.61 -7.05 -7.68
C PHE A 126 3.88 -8.14 -8.48
N HIS A 127 2.91 -8.79 -7.84
CA HIS A 127 1.99 -9.75 -8.43
C HIS A 127 0.65 -9.06 -8.69
N PHE A 128 0.15 -9.09 -9.93
CA PHE A 128 -1.12 -8.50 -10.31
C PHE A 128 -2.17 -9.59 -10.35
N VAL A 129 -3.13 -9.54 -9.44
CA VAL A 129 -4.06 -10.65 -9.20
C VAL A 129 -5.51 -10.18 -9.25
N ASP A 130 -6.34 -10.91 -10.00
CA ASP A 130 -7.79 -10.76 -10.01
C ASP A 130 -8.43 -11.87 -9.15
N ALA A 131 -8.39 -11.67 -7.84
CA ALA A 131 -8.96 -12.59 -6.87
C ALA A 131 -9.52 -11.83 -5.68
N ASP A 132 -10.40 -12.46 -4.92
CA ASP A 132 -10.92 -11.87 -3.70
C ASP A 132 -9.80 -11.73 -2.63
N PRO A 133 -9.91 -10.78 -1.70
CA PRO A 133 -8.86 -10.53 -0.71
C PRO A 133 -8.49 -11.73 0.17
N ALA A 134 -9.43 -12.65 0.46
CA ALA A 134 -9.15 -13.81 1.29
C ALA A 134 -8.29 -14.82 0.52
N THR A 135 -8.60 -15.06 -0.75
CA THR A 135 -7.77 -15.87 -1.64
C THR A 135 -6.36 -15.30 -1.79
N VAL A 136 -6.23 -13.98 -1.95
CA VAL A 136 -4.90 -13.34 -2.05
C VAL A 136 -4.12 -13.43 -0.74
N LEU A 137 -4.80 -13.36 0.40
CA LEU A 137 -4.18 -13.58 1.71
C LEU A 137 -3.63 -15.00 1.84
N GLU A 138 -4.33 -16.01 1.33
CA GLU A 138 -3.81 -17.39 1.28
C GLU A 138 -2.61 -17.52 0.33
N GLN A 139 -2.65 -16.86 -0.84
CA GLN A 139 -1.56 -16.84 -1.83
C GLN A 139 -0.30 -16.11 -1.34
N ALA A 140 -0.47 -15.04 -0.56
CA ALA A 140 0.62 -14.38 0.16
C ALA A 140 1.34 -15.35 1.13
N GLY A 141 0.79 -16.55 1.29
CA GLY A 141 1.31 -17.66 2.06
C GLY A 141 1.07 -17.43 3.54
N PRO A 142 1.56 -18.36 4.37
CA PRO A 142 1.77 -18.10 5.79
C PRO A 142 3.17 -17.51 6.02
N PRO A 143 3.41 -16.19 5.93
CA PRO A 143 4.64 -15.63 6.43
C PRO A 143 4.46 -15.28 7.91
N ARG A 144 5.57 -14.93 8.58
CA ARG A 144 5.59 -14.49 9.99
C ARG A 144 4.62 -13.36 10.38
N ARG A 145 3.89 -12.73 9.44
CA ARG A 145 2.71 -11.83 9.57
C ARG A 145 2.51 -11.21 8.18
N ALA A 146 1.31 -11.27 7.60
CA ALA A 146 0.98 -10.57 6.35
C ALA A 146 0.44 -9.17 6.68
N ARG A 147 0.82 -8.15 5.90
CA ARG A 147 0.24 -6.80 6.03
C ARG A 147 -0.73 -6.53 4.90
N THR A 148 -1.88 -5.97 5.24
CA THR A 148 -2.70 -5.21 4.29
C THR A 148 -2.39 -3.74 4.51
N CYS A 149 -1.69 -3.09 3.58
CA CYS A 149 -1.38 -1.68 3.73
C CYS A 149 -2.36 -0.87 2.89
N GLY A 150 -3.55 -0.59 3.46
CA GLY A 150 -4.50 0.41 2.99
C GLY A 150 -5.02 0.22 1.57
N TRP A 151 -6.32 -0.09 1.45
CA TRP A 151 -7.06 0.11 0.20
C TRP A 151 -7.01 1.59 -0.18
N VAL A 152 -6.13 1.96 -1.12
CA VAL A 152 -6.28 3.19 -1.89
C VAL A 152 -7.11 2.79 -3.10
N GLY A 153 -8.41 3.03 -3.01
CA GLY A 153 -9.44 2.70 -3.98
C GLY A 153 -10.76 3.28 -3.48
N GLU A 154 -11.38 4.11 -4.32
CA GLU A 154 -12.61 4.87 -4.07
C GLU A 154 -13.71 3.98 -3.48
N ARG A 155 -14.23 4.35 -2.30
CA ARG A 155 -15.42 3.76 -1.63
C ARG A 155 -15.61 2.24 -1.82
N ALA A 156 -14.88 1.42 -1.07
CA ALA A 156 -15.35 0.07 -0.75
C ALA A 156 -16.27 0.14 0.48
N PRO A 157 -17.49 -0.42 0.47
CA PRO A 157 -18.31 -0.50 1.67
C PRO A 157 -17.56 -1.38 2.68
N PHE A 158 -17.38 -0.89 3.91
CA PHE A 158 -17.08 -1.73 5.06
C PHE A 158 -18.29 -2.65 5.30
N GLY A 159 -18.38 -3.73 4.53
CA GLY A 159 -19.44 -4.72 4.58
C GLY A 159 -18.85 -6.11 4.68
N ASN A 160 -19.06 -6.73 5.84
CA ASN A 160 -18.83 -8.15 6.14
C ASN A 160 -17.40 -8.68 6.23
N PHE A 161 -16.71 -8.26 7.30
CA PHE A 161 -15.95 -9.21 8.13
C PHE A 161 -16.78 -9.56 9.36
N SER A 162 -17.90 -10.25 9.15
CA SER A 162 -18.70 -10.85 10.24
C SER A 162 -18.44 -12.34 10.19
N THR A 163 -17.75 -12.86 11.21
CA THR A 163 -17.58 -14.29 11.41
C THR A 163 -18.96 -14.95 11.61
N PRO A 164 -19.24 -16.11 11.01
CA PRO A 164 -20.42 -16.88 11.36
C PRO A 164 -20.24 -17.43 12.78
N THR A 165 -21.20 -17.14 13.65
CA THR A 165 -21.44 -17.85 14.92
C THR A 165 -21.82 -19.29 14.69
#